data_AF-A0A7G8Z9D2-F1
#
_entry.id   AF-A0A7G8Z9D2-F1
#
_cell.length_a   1.000
_cell.length_b   1.000
_cell.length_c   1.000
_cell.angle_alpha   90.00
_cell.angle_beta   90.00
_cell.angle_gamma   90.00
#
_symmetry.space_group_name_H-M   'P 1'
#
loop_
_entity.id
_entity.type
_entity.pdbx_description
1 polymer ?
#
loop_
_entity_poly.entity_id
_entity_poly.type
_entity_poly.pdbx_seq_one_letter_code
_entity_poly.pdbx_strand_id
1 'polypeptide(L)'
;MIVSKLQWKKFQFLFEEMENYICKASLEERSVFVYYANHFGFIHIAYSILIFLAALNVIVGPIFLSQSLPCDVEYPFNVDQHPVVDIIYFLQSVQLCQCSSSVAVDCQMATLLWYLIARFEILGIDVKSVKNAYEFGCWIDKHQNLLRHAEEVVTVCKYLNLITVVLIIIPTIFAGIIVQLVKK
;
A
#
# COMPACT_ATOMS: atom_id res chain seq x y z
N MET A 1 1.03 10.63 0.34
CA MET A 1 1.49 11.16 1.65
C MET A 1 0.53 12.17 2.30
N ILE A 2 0.05 13.21 1.59
CA ILE A 2 -0.87 14.23 2.17
C ILE A 2 -2.19 13.60 2.65
N VAL A 3 -2.79 12.74 1.84
CA VAL A 3 -4.07 12.09 2.18
C VAL A 3 -3.93 11.13 3.36
N SER A 4 -2.81 10.41 3.44
CA SER A 4 -2.48 9.57 4.60
C SER A 4 -2.38 10.40 5.88
N LYS A 5 -1.85 11.63 5.81
CA LYS A 5 -1.86 12.56 6.95
C LYS A 5 -3.26 13.02 7.33
N LEU A 6 -4.14 13.29 6.35
CA LEU A 6 -5.53 13.67 6.60
C LEU A 6 -6.34 12.56 7.28
N GLN A 7 -6.10 11.30 6.90
CA GLN A 7 -6.78 10.14 7.49
C GLN A 7 -5.97 9.48 8.62
N TRP A 8 -4.84 10.07 9.04
CA TRP A 8 -3.88 9.46 9.96
C TRP A 8 -4.53 8.95 11.25
N LYS A 9 -5.37 9.79 11.87
CA LYS A 9 -6.05 9.42 13.12
C LYS A 9 -6.94 8.19 12.96
N LYS A 10 -7.62 8.05 11.82
CA LYS A 10 -8.46 6.88 11.53
C LYS A 10 -7.61 5.64 11.31
N PHE A 11 -6.52 5.76 10.55
CA PHE A 11 -5.58 4.64 10.37
C PHE A 11 -5.00 4.17 11.70
N GLN A 12 -4.51 5.12 12.52
CA GLN A 12 -3.95 4.81 13.82
C GLN A 12 -4.95 4.08 14.71
N PHE A 13 -6.20 4.55 14.76
CA PHE A 13 -7.28 3.90 15.49
C PHE A 13 -7.55 2.47 14.98
N LEU A 14 -7.68 2.28 13.67
CA LEU A 14 -7.94 0.96 13.07
C LEU A 14 -6.79 -0.03 13.35
N PHE A 15 -5.54 0.43 13.29
CA PHE A 15 -4.39 -0.40 13.62
C PHE A 15 -4.32 -0.74 15.10
N GLU A 16 -4.63 0.21 15.99
CA GLU A 16 -4.70 -0.03 17.43
C GLU A 16 -5.82 -1.02 17.77
N GLU A 17 -6.97 -0.93 17.12
CA GLU A 17 -8.06 -1.89 17.28
C GLU A 17 -7.66 -3.29 16.79
N MET A 18 -7.01 -3.38 15.63
CA MET A 18 -6.46 -4.63 15.09
C MET A 18 -5.46 -5.27 16.05
N GLU A 19 -4.48 -4.51 16.53
CA GLU A 19 -3.44 -4.99 17.45
C GLU A 19 -4.06 -5.46 18.77
N ASN A 20 -4.97 -4.68 19.34
CA ASN A 20 -5.70 -5.04 20.56
C ASN A 20 -6.50 -6.34 20.39
N TYR A 21 -7.11 -6.58 19.23
CA TYR A 21 -7.81 -7.82 18.95
C TYR A 21 -6.83 -9.00 18.86
N ILE A 22 -5.77 -8.86 18.07
CA ILE A 22 -4.76 -9.92 17.86
C ILE A 22 -4.10 -10.30 19.20
N CYS A 23 -3.81 -9.32 20.07
CA CYS A 23 -3.23 -9.58 21.39
C CYS A 23 -4.16 -10.38 22.32
N LYS A 24 -5.48 -10.30 22.13
CA LYS A 24 -6.50 -11.01 22.92
C LYS A 24 -7.02 -12.27 22.23
N ALA A 25 -6.57 -12.55 21.01
CA ALA A 25 -7.03 -13.67 20.21
C ALA A 25 -6.63 -15.02 20.84
N SER A 26 -7.50 -16.00 20.71
CA SER A 26 -7.23 -17.38 21.10
C SER A 26 -6.12 -18.00 20.25
N LEU A 27 -5.58 -19.15 20.68
CA LEU A 27 -4.54 -19.86 19.92
C LEU A 27 -5.02 -20.28 18.52
N GLU A 28 -6.30 -20.67 18.39
CA GLU A 28 -6.91 -21.05 17.12
C GLU A 28 -7.03 -19.84 16.18
N GLU A 29 -7.57 -18.71 16.67
CA GLU A 29 -7.64 -17.46 15.90
C GLU A 29 -6.25 -16.96 15.48
N ARG A 30 -5.27 -17.05 16.40
CA ARG A 30 -3.90 -16.63 16.13
C ARG A 30 -3.26 -17.46 15.02
N SER A 31 -3.60 -18.74 14.89
CA SER A 31 -3.11 -19.57 13.79
C SER A 31 -3.57 -19.05 12.43
N VAL A 32 -4.82 -18.55 12.33
CA VAL A 32 -5.34 -17.92 11.11
C VAL A 32 -4.56 -16.63 10.82
N PHE A 33 -4.35 -15.75 11.81
CA PHE A 33 -3.58 -14.53 11.60
C PHE A 33 -2.13 -14.79 11.17
N VAL A 34 -1.47 -15.79 11.74
CA VAL A 34 -0.10 -16.20 11.36
C VAL A 34 -0.07 -16.73 9.92
N TYR A 35 -1.10 -17.49 9.51
CA TYR A 35 -1.22 -17.95 8.13
C TYR A 35 -1.29 -16.77 7.15
N TYR A 36 -2.18 -15.80 7.38
CA TYR A 36 -2.28 -14.60 6.52
C TYR A 36 -0.99 -13.77 6.56
N ALA A 37 -0.40 -13.56 7.74
CA ALA A 37 0.84 -12.80 7.87
C ALA A 37 2.01 -13.42 7.09
N ASN A 38 2.16 -14.74 7.13
CA ASN A 38 3.20 -15.45 6.39
C ASN A 38 2.93 -15.45 4.88
N HIS A 39 1.68 -15.70 4.48
CA HIS A 39 1.33 -15.80 3.07
C HIS A 39 1.41 -14.45 2.35
N PHE A 40 0.80 -13.42 2.93
CA PHE A 40 0.75 -12.09 2.33
C PHE A 40 1.99 -11.24 2.66
N GLY A 41 2.70 -11.53 3.76
CA GLY A 41 3.97 -10.89 4.09
C GLY A 41 5.02 -11.07 2.99
N PHE A 42 5.09 -12.26 2.39
CA PHE A 42 5.97 -12.49 1.24
C PHE A 42 5.61 -11.60 0.05
N ILE A 43 4.30 -11.44 -0.24
CA ILE A 43 3.81 -10.58 -1.33
C ILE A 43 4.20 -9.12 -1.06
N HIS A 44 4.05 -8.63 0.17
CA HIS A 44 4.45 -7.27 0.55
C HIS A 44 5.94 -7.02 0.36
N ILE A 45 6.78 -7.99 0.76
CA ILE A 45 8.24 -7.89 0.61
C ILE A 45 8.60 -7.88 -0.88
N ALA A 46 8.08 -8.84 -1.66
CA ALA A 46 8.35 -8.95 -3.08
C ALA A 46 7.91 -7.68 -3.83
N TYR A 47 6.71 -7.17 -3.56
CA TYR A 47 6.21 -5.92 -4.15
C TYR A 47 7.10 -4.73 -3.80
N SER A 48 7.49 -4.60 -2.53
CA SER A 48 8.40 -3.53 -2.09
C SER A 48 9.74 -3.60 -2.81
N ILE A 49 10.34 -4.79 -2.92
CA ILE A 49 11.60 -4.99 -3.65
C ILE A 49 11.45 -4.56 -5.11
N LEU A 50 10.37 -4.93 -5.79
CA LEU A 50 10.14 -4.54 -7.18
C LEU A 50 10.05 -3.02 -7.35
N ILE A 51 9.36 -2.32 -6.44
CA ILE A 51 9.26 -0.85 -6.47
C ILE A 51 10.64 -0.20 -6.26
N PHE A 52 11.42 -0.66 -5.28
CA PHE A 52 12.76 -0.12 -5.05
C PHE A 52 13.73 -0.44 -6.18
N LEU A 53 13.64 -1.63 -6.79
CA LEU A 53 14.42 -1.97 -7.99
C LEU A 53 14.04 -1.06 -9.17
N ALA A 54 12.76 -0.76 -9.37
CA ALA A 54 12.33 0.17 -10.41
C ALA A 54 12.93 1.57 -10.20
N ALA A 55 12.90 2.09 -8.98
CA ALA A 55 13.52 3.37 -8.67
C ALA A 55 15.05 3.35 -8.83
N LEU A 56 15.71 2.27 -8.43
CA LEU A 56 17.15 2.10 -8.64
C LEU A 56 17.50 2.15 -10.12
N ASN A 57 16.72 1.47 -10.98
CA ASN A 57 16.91 1.49 -12.44
C ASN A 57 16.81 2.92 -13.01
N VAL A 58 15.87 3.73 -12.52
CA VAL A 58 15.76 5.15 -12.93
C VAL A 58 16.98 5.94 -12.45
N ILE A 59 17.40 5.75 -11.20
CA ILE A 59 18.57 6.43 -10.63
C ILE A 59 19.84 6.11 -11.43
N VAL A 60 20.08 4.84 -11.77
CA VAL A 60 21.28 4.44 -12.54
C VAL A 60 21.13 4.67 -14.05
N GLY A 61 19.93 5.00 -14.52
CA GLY A 61 19.62 5.21 -15.95
C GLY A 61 20.60 6.13 -16.68
N PRO A 62 21.00 7.30 -16.13
CA PRO A 62 21.99 8.21 -16.71
C PRO A 62 23.35 7.57 -17.04
N ILE A 63 23.70 6.44 -16.41
CA ILE A 63 24.96 5.72 -16.71
C ILE A 63 24.88 5.02 -18.07
N PHE A 64 23.68 4.59 -18.47
CA PHE A 64 23.45 3.80 -19.68
C PHE A 64 22.76 4.59 -20.79
N LEU A 65 22.12 5.71 -20.45
CA LEU A 65 21.38 6.57 -21.35
C LEU A 65 22.14 7.88 -21.58
N SER A 66 21.87 8.57 -22.68
CA SER A 66 22.49 9.86 -23.02
C SER A 66 21.98 11.05 -22.19
N GLN A 67 21.39 10.81 -21.02
CA GLN A 67 20.83 11.84 -20.13
C GLN A 67 21.80 12.08 -18.96
N SER A 68 21.91 13.33 -18.49
CA SER A 68 22.79 13.70 -17.36
C SER A 68 22.13 13.46 -15.99
N LEU A 69 20.81 13.52 -15.92
CA LEU A 69 20.02 13.42 -14.68
C LEU A 69 19.04 12.23 -14.73
N PRO A 70 18.69 11.62 -13.58
CA PRO A 70 17.74 10.50 -13.50
C PRO A 70 16.37 10.81 -14.11
N CYS A 71 15.89 12.02 -13.89
CA CYS A 71 14.63 12.52 -14.42
C CYS A 71 14.88 13.71 -15.34
N ASP A 72 14.29 13.65 -16.53
CA ASP A 72 14.29 14.76 -17.49
C ASP A 72 13.34 15.87 -17.02
N VAL A 73 13.90 16.95 -16.49
CA VAL A 73 13.18 18.06 -15.88
C VAL A 73 13.86 19.37 -16.31
N GLU A 74 13.08 20.33 -16.78
CA GLU A 74 13.57 21.67 -17.09
C GLU A 74 13.73 22.51 -15.81
N TYR A 75 14.92 23.10 -15.64
CA TYR A 75 15.23 24.00 -14.53
C TYR A 75 15.40 25.43 -15.04
N PRO A 76 14.94 26.46 -14.30
CA PRO A 76 15.08 27.86 -14.70
C PRO A 76 16.52 28.41 -14.56
N PHE A 77 17.50 27.55 -14.36
CA PHE A 77 18.91 27.86 -14.17
C PHE A 77 19.78 26.78 -14.83
N ASN A 78 21.04 27.09 -15.10
CA ASN A 78 21.96 26.14 -15.74
C ASN A 78 22.31 24.98 -14.77
N VAL A 79 22.07 23.75 -15.22
CA VAL A 79 22.29 22.52 -14.47
C VAL A 79 23.48 21.70 -14.95
N ASP A 80 24.17 22.14 -16.02
CA ASP A 80 25.25 21.37 -16.67
C ASP A 80 26.61 21.55 -15.99
N GLN A 81 26.68 22.41 -14.96
CA GLN A 81 27.93 22.76 -14.29
C GLN A 81 28.04 22.09 -12.93
N HIS A 82 29.21 21.55 -12.63
CA HIS A 82 29.55 21.15 -11.26
C HIS A 82 29.66 22.38 -10.35
N PRO A 83 29.16 22.33 -9.11
CA PRO A 83 28.58 21.17 -8.40
C PRO A 83 27.05 21.05 -8.55
N VAL A 84 26.41 21.90 -9.36
CA VAL A 84 24.94 21.99 -9.47
C VAL A 84 24.35 20.68 -9.97
N VAL A 85 24.93 20.08 -11.01
CA VAL A 85 24.49 18.79 -11.56
C VAL A 85 24.46 17.68 -10.50
N ASP A 86 25.50 17.61 -9.65
CA ASP A 86 25.63 16.57 -8.63
C ASP A 86 24.58 16.74 -7.53
N ILE A 87 24.32 17.98 -7.13
CA ILE A 87 23.31 18.32 -6.12
C ILE A 87 21.93 17.93 -6.62
N ILE A 88 21.60 18.26 -7.88
CA ILE A 88 20.30 17.92 -8.46
C ILE A 88 20.14 16.41 -8.60
N TYR A 89 21.18 15.73 -9.09
CA TYR A 89 21.18 14.27 -9.18
C TYR A 89 20.86 13.63 -7.83
N PHE A 90 21.54 14.10 -6.76
CA PHE A 90 21.31 13.63 -5.41
C PHE A 90 19.86 13.89 -4.95
N LEU A 91 19.35 15.11 -5.15
CA LEU A 91 17.99 15.47 -4.76
C LEU A 91 16.93 14.65 -5.52
N GLN A 92 17.09 14.45 -6.82
CA GLN A 92 16.20 13.60 -7.62
C GLN A 92 16.24 12.14 -7.15
N SER A 93 17.44 11.62 -6.82
CA SER A 93 17.60 10.27 -6.27
C SER A 93 16.88 10.12 -4.92
N VAL A 94 17.03 11.09 -4.01
CA VAL A 94 16.30 11.11 -2.73
C VAL A 94 14.80 11.16 -2.96
N GLN A 95 14.33 11.99 -3.90
CA GLN A 95 12.91 12.10 -4.23
C GLN A 95 12.34 10.76 -4.76
N LEU A 96 13.08 10.05 -5.63
CA LEU A 96 12.69 8.73 -6.13
C LEU A 96 12.60 7.69 -5.01
N CYS A 97 13.54 7.70 -4.06
CA CYS A 97 13.49 6.85 -2.88
C CYS A 97 12.27 7.17 -1.98
N GLN A 98 11.96 8.45 -1.77
CA GLN A 98 10.78 8.87 -1.02
C GLN A 98 9.48 8.44 -1.70
N CYS A 99 9.38 8.62 -3.02
CA CYS A 99 8.24 8.14 -3.81
C CYS A 99 8.08 6.63 -3.67
N SER A 100 9.17 5.86 -3.75
CA SER A 100 9.16 4.41 -3.58
C SER A 100 8.69 3.98 -2.20
N SER A 101 9.01 4.77 -1.17
CA SER A 101 8.61 4.50 0.21
C SER A 101 7.09 4.64 0.43
N SER A 102 6.36 5.23 -0.52
CA SER A 102 4.89 5.28 -0.47
C SER A 102 4.24 3.90 -0.52
N VAL A 103 4.95 2.89 -1.04
CA VAL A 103 4.54 1.48 -1.03
C VAL A 103 4.18 0.96 0.37
N ALA A 104 4.80 1.51 1.42
CA ALA A 104 4.50 1.15 2.79
C ALA A 104 3.04 1.46 3.17
N VAL A 105 2.48 2.54 2.65
CA VAL A 105 1.07 2.91 2.88
C VAL A 105 0.14 1.91 2.19
N ASP A 106 0.48 1.47 0.98
CA ASP A 106 -0.29 0.45 0.26
C ASP A 106 -0.24 -0.89 1.00
N CYS A 107 0.94 -1.28 1.49
CA CYS A 107 1.09 -2.47 2.33
C CYS A 107 0.28 -2.38 3.63
N GLN A 108 0.28 -1.24 4.32
CA GLN A 108 -0.54 -1.01 5.52
C GLN A 108 -2.04 -1.17 5.23
N MET A 109 -2.54 -0.57 4.15
CA MET A 109 -3.94 -0.73 3.76
C MET A 109 -4.30 -2.18 3.46
N ALA A 110 -3.44 -2.87 2.71
CA ALA A 110 -3.66 -4.27 2.40
C ALA A 110 -3.63 -5.15 3.66
N THR A 111 -2.75 -4.88 4.64
CA THR A 111 -2.75 -5.58 5.94
C THR A 111 -4.09 -5.46 6.66
N LEU A 112 -4.72 -4.26 6.68
CA LEU A 112 -6.04 -4.09 7.28
C LEU A 112 -7.11 -4.91 6.55
N LEU A 113 -7.04 -4.98 5.21
CA LEU A 113 -7.95 -5.82 4.42
C LEU A 113 -7.74 -7.31 4.67
N TRP A 114 -6.49 -7.79 4.74
CA TRP A 114 -6.18 -9.18 5.08
C TRP A 114 -6.64 -9.53 6.50
N TYR A 115 -6.49 -8.61 7.44
CA TYR A 115 -7.03 -8.76 8.80
C TYR A 115 -8.55 -8.93 8.79
N LEU A 116 -9.29 -8.11 8.03
CA LEU A 116 -10.74 -8.28 7.89
C LEU A 116 -11.09 -9.66 7.33
N ILE A 117 -10.40 -10.09 6.28
CA ILE A 117 -10.64 -11.41 5.66
C ILE A 117 -10.41 -12.51 6.71
N ALA A 118 -9.32 -12.45 7.47
CA ALA A 118 -9.05 -13.39 8.56
C ALA A 118 -10.15 -13.38 9.64
N ARG A 119 -10.67 -12.19 10.01
CA ARG A 119 -11.79 -12.07 10.96
C ARG A 119 -13.08 -12.69 10.42
N PHE A 120 -13.38 -12.52 9.14
CA PHE A 120 -14.53 -13.17 8.50
C PHE A 120 -14.35 -14.68 8.40
N GLU A 121 -13.14 -15.17 8.17
CA GLU A 121 -12.83 -16.60 8.16
C GLU A 121 -13.04 -17.22 9.55
N ILE A 122 -12.52 -16.59 10.60
CA ILE A 122 -12.75 -17.00 12.00
C ILE A 122 -14.25 -17.07 12.28
N LEU A 123 -15.00 -16.03 11.92
CA LEU A 123 -16.44 -16.00 12.11
C LEU A 123 -17.17 -17.10 11.32
N GLY A 124 -16.68 -17.44 10.13
CA GLY A 124 -17.16 -18.57 9.32
C GLY A 124 -16.79 -19.95 9.88
N ILE A 125 -15.76 -20.05 10.72
CA ILE A 125 -15.46 -21.25 11.51
C ILE A 125 -16.43 -21.31 12.69
N ASP A 126 -16.61 -20.20 13.41
CA ASP A 126 -17.50 -20.10 14.57
C ASP A 126 -18.93 -20.52 14.26
N VAL A 127 -19.47 -20.14 13.09
CA VAL A 127 -20.86 -20.48 12.71
C VAL A 127 -21.11 -21.98 12.65
N LYS A 128 -20.07 -22.78 12.32
CA LYS A 128 -20.18 -24.26 12.26
C LYS A 128 -20.32 -24.89 13.64
N SER A 129 -19.96 -24.16 14.69
CA SER A 129 -20.04 -24.61 16.09
C SER A 129 -21.36 -24.26 16.78
N VAL A 130 -22.22 -23.46 16.14
CA VAL A 130 -23.52 -23.01 16.66
C VAL A 130 -24.51 -24.17 16.73
N LYS A 131 -25.11 -24.39 17.90
CA LYS A 131 -26.01 -25.53 18.17
C LYS A 131 -27.48 -25.14 18.34
N ASN A 132 -27.77 -23.88 18.63
CA ASN A 132 -29.13 -23.43 18.94
C ASN A 132 -29.41 -22.01 18.43
N ALA A 133 -30.69 -21.64 18.42
CA ALA A 133 -31.15 -20.35 17.92
C ALA A 133 -30.60 -19.15 18.72
N TYR A 134 -30.32 -19.33 20.02
CA TYR A 134 -29.74 -18.28 20.85
C TYR A 134 -28.28 -17.99 20.47
N GLU A 135 -27.46 -19.04 20.33
CA GLU A 135 -26.07 -18.95 19.85
C GLU A 135 -26.03 -18.38 18.43
N PHE A 136 -26.98 -18.75 17.57
CA PHE A 136 -27.10 -18.19 16.23
C PHE A 136 -27.40 -16.68 16.26
N GLY A 137 -28.30 -16.23 17.14
CA GLY A 137 -28.57 -14.81 17.35
C GLY A 137 -27.33 -14.03 17.80
N CYS A 138 -26.56 -14.58 18.74
CA CYS A 138 -25.29 -14.00 19.18
C CYS A 138 -24.25 -13.94 18.04
N TRP A 139 -24.19 -14.99 17.21
CA TRP A 139 -23.32 -15.00 16.03
C TRP A 139 -23.71 -13.93 15.01
N ILE A 140 -25.01 -13.73 14.74
CA ILE A 140 -25.48 -12.66 13.86
C ILE A 140 -25.05 -11.29 14.38
N ASP A 141 -25.15 -11.04 15.69
CA ASP A 141 -24.73 -9.76 16.27
C ASP A 141 -23.22 -9.53 16.07
N LYS A 142 -22.38 -10.54 16.30
CA LYS A 142 -20.94 -10.50 16.00
C LYS A 142 -20.68 -10.23 14.51
N HIS A 143 -21.43 -10.88 13.63
CA HIS A 143 -21.31 -10.71 12.17
C HIS A 143 -21.64 -9.27 11.75
N GLN A 144 -22.76 -8.72 12.22
CA GLN A 144 -23.17 -7.35 11.90
C GLN A 144 -22.18 -6.33 12.44
N ASN A 145 -21.64 -6.56 13.65
CA ASN A 145 -20.60 -5.68 14.19
C ASN A 145 -19.32 -5.71 13.35
N LEU A 146 -18.91 -6.89 12.88
CA LEU A 146 -17.75 -7.04 12.01
C LEU A 146 -17.97 -6.39 10.63
N LEU A 147 -19.18 -6.50 10.06
CA LEU A 147 -19.53 -5.82 8.80
C LEU A 147 -19.39 -4.30 8.92
N ARG A 148 -19.90 -3.71 10.01
CA ARG A 148 -19.77 -2.27 10.25
C ARG A 148 -18.31 -1.83 10.36
N HIS A 149 -17.49 -2.58 11.08
CA HIS A 149 -16.05 -2.32 11.14
C HIS A 149 -15.38 -2.46 9.75
N ALA A 150 -15.78 -3.46 8.96
CA ALA A 150 -15.28 -3.64 7.61
C ALA A 150 -15.64 -2.46 6.69
N GLU A 151 -16.83 -1.88 6.81
CA GLU A 151 -17.23 -0.68 6.07
C GLU A 151 -16.33 0.52 6.37
N GLU A 152 -15.94 0.72 7.63
CA GLU A 152 -15.03 1.80 8.03
C GLU A 152 -13.63 1.62 7.41
N VAL A 153 -13.07 0.41 7.53
CA VAL A 153 -11.77 0.06 6.93
C VAL A 153 -11.82 0.22 5.41
N VAL A 154 -12.82 -0.36 4.74
CA VAL A 154 -12.96 -0.31 3.28
C VAL A 154 -13.15 1.12 2.79
N THR A 155 -13.89 1.96 3.51
CA THR A 155 -14.07 3.37 3.15
C THR A 155 -12.73 4.11 3.13
N VAL A 156 -11.91 3.90 4.16
CA VAL A 156 -10.58 4.53 4.27
C VAL A 156 -9.64 3.99 3.18
N CYS A 157 -9.60 2.67 2.97
CA CYS A 157 -8.79 2.04 1.94
C CYS A 157 -9.20 2.47 0.53
N LYS A 158 -10.51 2.53 0.23
CA LYS A 158 -11.05 2.86 -1.10
C LYS A 158 -10.62 4.25 -1.55
N TYR A 159 -10.68 5.25 -0.67
CA TYR A 159 -10.32 6.62 -1.03
C TYR A 159 -8.84 6.73 -1.43
N LEU A 160 -7.96 6.11 -0.66
CA LEU A 160 -6.53 6.10 -0.96
C LEU A 160 -6.20 5.28 -2.21
N ASN A 161 -6.82 4.11 -2.36
CA ASN A 161 -6.61 3.26 -3.54
C ASN A 161 -7.06 3.98 -4.83
N LEU A 162 -8.19 4.69 -4.79
CA LEU A 162 -8.66 5.49 -5.92
C LEU A 162 -7.64 6.57 -6.34
N ILE A 163 -7.03 7.26 -5.37
CA ILE A 163 -5.98 8.24 -5.66
C ILE A 163 -4.76 7.57 -6.30
N THR A 164 -4.30 6.46 -5.74
CA THR A 164 -3.16 5.69 -6.28
C THR A 164 -3.44 5.26 -7.73
N VAL A 165 -4.63 4.73 -7.99
CA VAL A 165 -5.07 4.32 -9.33
C VAL A 165 -5.06 5.50 -10.31
N VAL A 166 -5.63 6.64 -9.93
CA VAL A 166 -5.63 7.85 -10.78
C VAL A 166 -4.20 8.32 -11.07
N LEU A 167 -3.33 8.32 -10.07
CA LEU A 167 -1.92 8.70 -10.21
C LEU A 167 -1.12 7.76 -11.10
N ILE A 168 -1.52 6.49 -11.26
CA ILE A 168 -0.83 5.52 -12.12
C ILE A 168 -1.41 5.53 -13.54
N ILE A 169 -2.74 5.61 -13.67
CA ILE A 169 -3.41 5.56 -14.98
C ILE A 169 -2.99 6.75 -15.85
N ILE A 170 -3.00 7.97 -15.29
CA ILE A 170 -2.71 9.18 -16.06
C ILE A 170 -1.30 9.12 -16.68
N PRO A 171 -0.20 8.92 -15.93
CA PRO A 171 1.13 8.79 -16.51
C PRO A 171 1.27 7.62 -17.48
N THR A 172 0.59 6.49 -17.23
CA THR A 172 0.65 5.33 -18.13
C THR A 172 0.04 5.64 -19.49
N ILE A 173 -1.06 6.38 -19.54
CA ILE A 173 -1.68 6.84 -20.80
C ILE A 173 -0.72 7.77 -21.54
N PHE A 174 -0.15 8.76 -20.85
CA PHE A 174 0.83 9.69 -21.47
C PHE A 174 2.08 8.97 -21.98
N ALA A 175 2.64 8.04 -21.21
CA ALA A 175 3.76 7.22 -21.63
C ALA A 175 3.43 6.41 -22.89
N GLY A 176 2.22 5.83 -22.96
CA GLY A 176 1.73 5.12 -24.15
C GLY A 176 1.66 6.02 -25.39
N ILE A 177 1.17 7.26 -25.24
CA ILE A 177 1.12 8.25 -26.33
C ILE A 177 2.53 8.62 -26.81
N ILE A 178 3.46 8.88 -25.88
CA ILE A 178 4.86 9.23 -26.20
C ILE A 178 5.52 8.10 -26.99
N VAL A 179 5.36 6.84 -26.55
CA VAL A 179 5.92 5.68 -27.26
C VAL A 179 5.39 5.55 -28.68
N GLN A 180 4.12 5.91 -28.94
CA GLN A 180 3.56 5.91 -30.30
C GLN A 180 4.11 7.04 -31.17
N LEU A 181 4.37 8.21 -30.59
CA LEU A 181 4.93 9.35 -31.31
C LEU A 181 6.40 9.15 -31.68
N VAL A 182 7.20 8.53 -30.81
CA VAL A 182 8.63 8.23 -31.06
C VAL A 182 8.82 7.13 -32.10
N LYS A 183 7.80 6.27 -32.33
CA LYS A 183 7.86 5.20 -33.35
C LYS A 183 7.51 5.66 -34.77
N LYS A 184 7.07 6.90 -34.97
CA LYS A 184 6.85 7.51 -36.29
C LYS A 184 8.07 8.30 -36.72
#